data_AF-A0A7W1UNK6-F1
#
_entry.id   AF-A0A7W1UNK6-F1
#
_cell.length_a   1.000
_cell.length_b   1.000
_cell.length_c   1.000
_cell.angle_alpha   90.00
_cell.angle_beta   90.00
_cell.angle_gamma   90.00
#
_symmetry.space_group_name_H-M   'P 1'
#
loop_
_entity.id
_entity.type
_entity.pdbx_description
1 polymer ?
#
loop_
_entity_poly.entity_id
_entity_poly.type
_entity_poly.pdbx_seq_one_letter_code
_entity_poly.pdbx_strand_id
1 'polypeptide(L)'
;FWRPFGVPSLSAKDSYYNPKGYWNGPVWVEWNYLIMRGLIDYGYLVEAKELVDRVAKGMTTILKQNHNLWEFYSPDEAWGGYHRTYIWAGIINRMMMDTDKSF
;
A
#
# COMPACT_ATOMS: atom_id res chain seq x y z
N PHE A 1 4.29 12.25 -0.66
CA PHE A 1 4.24 10.85 -0.18
C PHE A 1 2.81 10.35 0.00
N TRP A 2 1.82 11.16 0.42
CA TRP A 2 0.42 10.69 0.53
C TRP A 2 -0.27 10.56 -0.83
N ARG A 3 -0.31 9.34 -1.40
CA ARG A 3 -0.84 9.08 -2.75
C ARG A 3 -2.17 8.30 -2.69
N PRO A 4 -2.93 8.22 -3.79
CA PRO A 4 -4.23 7.54 -3.82
C PRO A 4 -4.25 6.09 -3.30
N PHE A 5 -3.17 5.32 -3.52
CA PHE A 5 -3.12 3.90 -3.18
C PHE A 5 -2.07 3.52 -2.11
N GLY A 6 -1.58 4.51 -1.35
CA GLY A 6 -0.64 4.28 -0.25
C GLY A 6 0.59 5.19 -0.31
N VAL A 7 1.57 4.90 0.54
CA VAL A 7 2.84 5.61 0.59
C VAL A 7 3.85 4.94 -0.36
N PRO A 8 4.42 5.70 -1.32
CA PRO A 8 5.41 5.20 -2.27
C PRO A 8 6.78 5.03 -1.63
N SER A 9 7.59 4.14 -2.19
CA SER A 9 9.01 3.95 -1.83
C SER A 9 9.90 5.17 -2.10
N LEU A 10 9.49 6.07 -2.99
CA LEU A 10 10.17 7.34 -3.27
C LEU A 10 9.15 8.49 -3.33
N SER A 11 9.56 9.68 -2.91
CA SER A 11 8.73 10.87 -2.98
C SER A 11 8.32 11.19 -4.42
N ALA A 12 7.03 11.44 -4.66
CA ALA A 12 6.52 11.89 -5.96
C ALA A 12 7.06 13.27 -6.43
N LYS A 13 7.81 13.98 -5.59
CA LYS A 13 8.53 15.21 -5.96
C LYS A 13 9.98 14.95 -6.42
N ASP A 14 10.48 13.73 -6.23
CA ASP A 14 11.82 13.34 -6.64
C ASP A 14 11.88 13.15 -8.16
N SER A 15 12.96 13.57 -8.81
CA SER A 15 13.13 13.44 -10.26
C SER A 15 13.23 11.99 -10.73
N TYR A 16 13.62 11.06 -9.85
CA TYR A 16 13.70 9.63 -10.15
C TYR A 16 12.41 8.88 -9.85
N TYR A 17 11.34 9.57 -9.45
CA TYR A 17 10.06 8.95 -9.16
C TYR A 17 9.46 8.26 -10.39
N ASN A 18 9.21 6.97 -10.26
CA ASN A 18 8.49 6.16 -11.23
C ASN A 18 7.42 5.34 -10.50
N PRO A 19 6.12 5.64 -10.65
CA PRO A 19 5.06 4.95 -9.93
C PRO A 19 4.92 3.47 -10.32
N LYS A 20 5.54 3.03 -11.42
CA LYS A 20 5.62 1.62 -11.86
C LYS A 20 7.06 1.13 -11.95
N GLY A 21 7.97 1.79 -11.23
CA GLY A 21 9.37 1.40 -11.10
C GLY A 21 9.55 0.16 -10.23
N TYR A 22 10.66 0.06 -9.51
CA TYR A 22 10.89 -1.04 -8.55
C TYR A 22 10.98 -0.47 -7.13
N TRP A 23 12.12 0.14 -6.76
CA TRP A 23 12.31 0.81 -5.46
C TRP A 23 12.20 2.34 -5.51
N ASN A 24 11.78 2.89 -6.65
CA ASN A 24 11.75 4.33 -6.90
C ASN A 24 10.33 4.88 -7.12
N GLY A 25 9.32 4.32 -6.46
CA GLY A 25 7.97 4.86 -6.53
C GLY A 25 6.83 3.91 -6.17
N PRO A 26 6.85 2.61 -6.47
CA PRO A 26 5.75 1.73 -6.12
C PRO A 26 5.46 1.67 -4.60
N VAL A 27 4.20 1.37 -4.30
CA VAL A 27 3.70 0.99 -2.97
C VAL A 27 4.02 -0.47 -2.74
N TRP A 28 4.90 -0.68 -1.78
CA TRP A 28 5.21 -1.98 -1.22
C TRP A 28 4.40 -2.17 0.06
N VAL A 29 3.60 -3.23 0.12
CA VAL A 29 2.54 -3.39 1.13
C VAL A 29 3.15 -3.57 2.53
N GLU A 30 4.25 -4.29 2.64
CA GLU A 30 4.98 -4.52 3.89
C GLU A 30 5.58 -3.24 4.48
N TRP A 31 6.09 -2.33 3.64
CA TRP A 31 6.59 -1.03 4.12
C TRP A 31 5.44 -0.15 4.60
N ASN A 32 4.29 -0.22 3.94
CA ASN A 32 3.08 0.49 4.37
C ASN A 32 2.50 -0.11 5.68
N TYR A 33 2.66 -1.41 5.91
CA TYR A 33 2.37 -2.02 7.22
C TYR A 33 3.23 -1.42 8.33
N LEU A 34 4.54 -1.25 8.12
CA LEU A 34 5.43 -0.64 9.13
C LEU A 34 5.05 0.82 9.43
N ILE A 35 4.69 1.59 8.39
CA ILE A 35 4.20 2.96 8.56
C ILE A 35 2.89 2.97 9.35
N MET A 36 1.94 2.10 8.98
CA MET A 36 0.68 1.96 9.71
C MET A 36 0.90 1.61 11.18
N ARG A 37 1.82 0.67 11.49
CA ARG A 37 2.16 0.34 12.87
C ARG A 37 2.71 1.53 13.63
N GLY A 38 3.62 2.30 13.03
CA GLY A 38 4.11 3.55 13.62
C GLY A 38 2.99 4.57 13.86
N LEU A 39 2.04 4.72 12.94
CA LEU A 39 0.89 5.60 13.13
C LEU A 39 0.05 5.17 14.34
N ILE A 40 -0.25 3.87 14.47
CA ILE A 40 -0.98 3.32 15.63
C ILE A 40 -0.23 3.56 16.92
N ASP A 41 1.05 3.21 16.97
CA ASP A 41 1.86 3.26 18.20
C ASP A 41 2.02 4.70 18.74
N TYR A 42 1.85 5.71 17.88
CA TYR A 42 1.91 7.14 18.23
C TYR A 42 0.51 7.80 18.33
N GLY A 43 -0.58 7.04 18.25
CA GLY A 43 -1.95 7.55 18.46
C GLY A 43 -2.63 8.15 17.23
N TYR A 44 -2.03 8.06 16.04
CA TYR A 44 -2.59 8.53 14.76
C TYR A 44 -3.52 7.48 14.13
N LEU A 45 -4.59 7.12 14.86
CA LEU A 45 -5.47 6.00 14.48
C LEU A 45 -6.28 6.28 13.20
N VAL A 46 -6.66 7.53 12.97
CA VAL A 46 -7.44 7.94 11.79
C VAL A 46 -6.57 7.82 10.53
N GLU A 47 -5.34 8.33 10.60
CA GLU A 47 -4.36 8.26 9.52
C GLU A 47 -3.94 6.82 9.24
N ALA A 48 -3.80 5.99 10.28
CA ALA A 48 -3.53 4.56 10.14
C ALA A 48 -4.66 3.87 9.35
N LYS A 49 -5.92 4.09 9.72
CA LYS A 49 -7.07 3.52 9.00
C LYS A 49 -7.15 4.01 7.56
N GLU A 50 -6.94 5.32 7.34
CA GLU A 50 -6.95 5.90 6.00
C GLU A 50 -5.85 5.30 5.11
N LEU A 51 -4.64 5.10 5.65
CA LEU A 51 -3.55 4.47 4.93
C LEU A 51 -3.91 3.04 4.49
N VAL A 52 -4.46 2.24 5.40
CA VAL A 52 -4.88 0.86 5.10
C VAL A 52 -5.97 0.85 4.02
N ASP A 53 -6.95 1.74 4.11
CA ASP A 53 -8.04 1.83 3.13
C ASP A 53 -7.53 2.19 1.73
N ARG A 54 -6.55 3.10 1.63
CA ARG A 54 -5.89 3.45 0.36
C ARG A 54 -5.16 2.26 -0.25
N VAL A 55 -4.38 1.54 0.54
CA VAL A 55 -3.64 0.35 0.08
C VAL A 55 -4.61 -0.74 -0.35
N ALA A 56 -5.62 -1.06 0.49
CA ALA A 56 -6.64 -2.05 0.19
C ALA A 56 -7.43 -1.70 -1.09
N LYS A 57 -7.73 -0.41 -1.31
CA LYS A 57 -8.39 0.06 -2.54
C LYS A 57 -7.52 -0.21 -3.78
N GLY A 58 -6.22 0.06 -3.73
CA GLY A 58 -5.31 -0.22 -4.85
C GLY A 58 -5.26 -1.72 -5.17
N MET A 59 -5.08 -2.54 -4.13
CA MET A 59 -5.01 -4.00 -4.25
C MET A 59 -6.31 -4.60 -4.78
N THR A 60 -7.45 -4.23 -4.21
CA THR A 60 -8.76 -4.78 -4.60
C THR A 60 -9.19 -4.33 -5.99
N THR A 61 -8.80 -3.13 -6.43
CA THR A 61 -9.05 -2.66 -7.80
C THR A 61 -8.40 -3.58 -8.82
N ILE A 62 -7.13 -3.94 -8.60
CA ILE A 62 -6.41 -4.85 -9.50
C ILE A 62 -6.90 -6.29 -9.37
N LEU A 63 -7.16 -6.75 -8.15
CA LEU A 63 -7.69 -8.08 -7.90
C LEU A 63 -9.01 -8.31 -8.65
N LYS A 64 -9.90 -7.31 -8.70
CA LYS A 64 -11.16 -7.38 -9.46
C LYS A 64 -10.96 -7.45 -10.97
N GLN A 65 -9.87 -6.87 -11.49
CA GLN A 65 -9.60 -6.82 -12.93
C GLN A 65 -8.94 -8.09 -13.45
N ASN A 66 -8.01 -8.68 -12.68
CA ASN A 66 -7.17 -9.76 -13.17
C ASN A 66 -7.00 -10.93 -12.20
N HIS A 67 -7.68 -10.94 -11.06
CA HIS A 67 -7.64 -12.01 -10.06
C HIS A 67 -6.23 -12.33 -9.52
N ASN A 68 -5.31 -11.37 -9.57
CA ASN A 68 -3.96 -11.52 -9.03
C ASN A 68 -3.67 -10.53 -7.90
N LEU A 69 -2.95 -11.01 -6.90
CA LEU A 69 -2.17 -10.17 -5.97
C LEU A 69 -0.75 -10.03 -6.52
N TRP A 70 -0.12 -8.89 -6.28
CA TRP A 70 1.16 -8.52 -6.89
C TRP A 70 2.19 -8.15 -5.83
N GLU A 71 3.47 -8.18 -6.22
CA GLU A 71 4.60 -7.81 -5.37
C GLU A 71 4.48 -6.37 -4.87
N PHE A 72 4.11 -5.44 -5.76
CA PHE A 72 3.83 -4.05 -5.43
C PHE A 72 2.84 -3.42 -6.40
N TYR A 73 2.35 -2.25 -6.00
CA TYR A 73 1.26 -1.52 -6.65
C TYR A 73 1.68 -0.09 -6.99
N SER A 74 1.09 0.47 -8.04
CA SER A 74 1.30 1.89 -8.32
C SER A 74 0.60 2.74 -7.25
N PRO A 75 1.27 3.77 -6.70
CA PRO A 75 0.64 4.72 -5.78
C PRO A 75 -0.44 5.58 -6.46
N ASP A 76 -0.38 5.72 -7.79
CA ASP A 76 -1.10 6.74 -8.56
C ASP A 76 -2.19 6.16 -9.48
N GLU A 77 -1.98 4.93 -9.95
CA GLU A 77 -2.81 4.31 -10.99
C GLU A 77 -3.25 2.92 -10.55
N ALA A 78 -4.36 2.44 -11.13
CA ALA A 78 -4.79 1.05 -10.98
C ALA A 78 -3.82 0.13 -11.71
N TRP A 79 -2.68 -0.17 -11.07
CA TRP A 79 -1.63 -1.03 -11.59
C TRP A 79 -0.96 -1.82 -10.46
N GLY A 80 -0.65 -3.09 -10.71
CA GLY A 80 0.21 -3.94 -9.88
C GLY A 80 1.05 -4.81 -10.80
N GLY A 81 2.27 -5.15 -10.39
CA GLY A 81 3.22 -5.78 -11.30
C GLY A 81 4.32 -6.61 -10.67
N TYR A 82 5.20 -7.07 -11.57
CA TYR A 82 6.29 -8.03 -11.32
C TYR A 82 5.78 -9.43 -10.98
N HIS A 83 5.88 -9.86 -9.73
CA HIS A 83 5.52 -11.23 -9.36
C HIS A 83 4.04 -11.35 -9.01
N ARG A 84 3.38 -12.38 -9.56
CA ARG A 84 1.97 -12.71 -9.31
C ARG A 84 1.82 -13.58 -8.08
N THR A 85 0.64 -13.52 -7.45
CA THR A 85 0.26 -14.33 -6.28
C THR A 85 1.33 -14.27 -5.19
N TYR A 86 1.82 -13.06 -4.94
CA TYR A 86 3.00 -12.84 -4.11
C TYR A 86 2.64 -12.78 -2.63
N ILE A 87 3.44 -13.44 -1.79
CA ILE A 87 3.08 -13.69 -0.38
C ILE A 87 3.01 -12.42 0.48
N TRP A 88 3.78 -11.38 0.17
CA TRP A 88 3.79 -10.14 0.96
C TRP A 88 2.44 -9.42 0.92
N ALA A 89 1.69 -9.55 -0.19
CA ALA A 89 0.35 -9.01 -0.30
C ALA A 89 -0.59 -9.52 0.80
N GLY A 90 -0.33 -10.71 1.38
CA GLY A 90 -1.13 -11.27 2.47
C GLY A 90 -1.15 -10.41 3.74
N ILE A 91 -0.16 -9.54 3.96
CA ILE A 91 -0.09 -8.67 5.15
C ILE A 91 -1.27 -7.70 5.25
N ILE A 92 -1.94 -7.41 4.13
CA ILE A 92 -3.12 -6.53 4.10
C ILE A 92 -4.23 -7.02 5.04
N ASN A 93 -4.38 -8.34 5.22
CA ASN A 93 -5.37 -8.89 6.16
C ASN A 93 -5.07 -8.46 7.59
N ARG A 94 -3.79 -8.50 8.00
CA ARG A 94 -3.39 -8.06 9.33
C ARG A 94 -3.57 -6.55 9.49
N MET A 95 -3.23 -5.78 8.44
CA MET A 95 -3.43 -4.32 8.43
C MET A 95 -4.90 -3.96 8.69
N MET A 96 -5.84 -4.57 7.95
CA MET A 96 -7.28 -4.33 8.13
C MET A 96 -7.74 -4.70 9.55
N MET A 97 -7.34 -5.87 10.05
CA MET A 97 -7.69 -6.32 11.40
C MET A 97 -7.17 -5.40 12.51
N ASP A 98 -5.97 -4.84 12.36
CA ASP A 98 -5.38 -3.95 13.36
C ASP A 98 -6.08 -2.58 13.36
N THR A 99 -6.50 -2.07 12.20
CA THR A 99 -7.17 -0.77 12.13
C THR A 99 -8.66 -0.81 12.44
N ASP A 100 -9.34 -1.95 12.24
CA ASP A 100 -10.78 -2.09 12.51
C ASP A 100 -11.09 -2.25 14.02
N LYS A 101 -10.13 -2.71 14.83
CA LYS A 101 -10.30 -2.95 16.27
C LYS A 101 -10.11 -1.70 17.14
N SER A 102 -9.98 -0.51 16.55
CA SER A 102 -9.51 0.70 17.23
C SER A 102 -10.62 1.59 17.82
N PHE A 103 -11.77 1.04 18.21
CA PHE A 103 -12.88 1.76 18.86
C PHE A 103 -13.29 1.11 20.19
#